data_AF-A0A967EIV2-F1
#
_entry.id   AF-A0A967EIV2-F1
#
_cell.length_a   1.000
_cell.length_b   1.000
_cell.length_c   1.000
_cell.angle_alpha   90.00
_cell.angle_beta   90.00
_cell.angle_gamma   90.00
#
_symmetry.space_group_name_H-M   'P 1'
#
loop_
_entity.id
_entity.type
_entity.pdbx_description
1 polymer ?
#
loop_
_entity_poly.entity_id
_entity_poly.type
_entity_poly.pdbx_seq_one_letter_code
_entity_poly.pdbx_strand_id
1 'polypeptide(L)'
;MGRCKCGATGRRGQLPFVGYHEACGAIKTPYVRKCPQHGQRAVRFPGTASAAELVFYCPECPPGTHLDRGFGASCDCALGGALSFTVHRSGNVFKPRGISMINPPRREVLVQIEQAGGGERALEWMLEGMVGRRLTESAAAQNPTSIRKLLEARGFDEATISAMIAAMPEAAGTGKKSLVLDLELRADAERQAKQVALATFESRIKIADLLARSTADVLRDQYQSDYPRALKRAGIERIELIDKFPVLTAQFGYTRGKSNPGDSRLRTYREKTGEYIVYGDLAQTEALLVKLDPTMILRWLIKRGFVFADVSTGREAAEAILAEMRSMDRPNPLTEQVIELVHSISHAFIKRAAVFAGIERSALSEVVLPAAFSFFVYAAARGDFVLGGLQALFESDLHHLLDGMVDDEHRCALDPGCEDTGGACAVCLHLGEPSCRMFNTRLSRKALAGGLGYFDVTACPS
;
A
#
# COMPACT_ATOMS: atom_id res chain seq x y z
N MET A 1 24.25 27.06 37.61
CA MET A 1 23.18 26.17 38.15
C MET A 1 23.61 25.65 39.51
N GLY A 2 22.84 25.87 40.58
CA GLY A 2 23.22 25.45 41.94
C GLY A 2 23.19 23.93 42.16
N ARG A 3 24.08 23.42 43.03
CA ARG A 3 24.11 22.02 43.46
C ARG A 3 22.75 21.62 44.06
N CYS A 4 22.30 20.40 43.80
CA CYS A 4 21.09 19.87 44.45
C CYS A 4 21.38 19.76 45.96
N LYS A 5 20.46 20.20 46.81
CA LYS A 5 20.56 19.99 48.26
C LYS A 5 20.50 18.50 48.67
N CYS A 6 20.15 17.63 47.73
CA CYS A 6 20.24 16.17 47.86
C CYS A 6 21.68 15.61 47.79
N GLY A 7 22.70 16.45 47.55
CA GLY A 7 24.09 16.01 47.43
C GLY A 7 24.45 15.35 46.09
N ALA A 8 23.47 15.16 45.18
CA ALA A 8 23.72 14.58 43.87
C ALA A 8 24.62 15.48 43.00
N THR A 9 25.64 14.89 42.39
CA THR A 9 26.59 15.52 41.47
C THR A 9 26.14 15.46 40.00
N GLY A 10 25.08 14.71 39.70
CA GLY A 10 24.51 14.60 38.37
C GLY A 10 23.94 15.92 37.84
N ARG A 11 23.96 16.08 36.51
CA ARG A 11 23.34 17.24 35.84
C ARG A 11 21.83 17.21 36.06
N ARG A 12 21.22 18.39 36.23
CA ARG A 12 19.76 18.52 36.22
C ARG A 12 19.23 18.12 34.84
N GLY A 13 18.30 17.17 34.79
CA GLY A 13 17.67 16.70 33.57
C GLY A 13 16.21 17.13 33.46
N GLN A 14 15.64 17.02 32.26
CA GLN A 14 14.21 17.15 32.02
C GLN A 14 13.53 15.78 32.22
N LEU A 15 12.35 15.78 32.84
CA LEU A 15 11.53 14.57 32.94
C LEU A 15 10.92 14.27 31.56
N PRO A 16 11.07 13.05 31.02
CA PRO A 16 10.57 12.72 29.68
C PRO A 16 9.07 12.42 29.67
N PHE A 17 8.30 12.81 30.68
CA PHE A 17 6.90 12.44 30.85
C PHE A 17 5.96 13.54 30.39
N VAL A 18 4.78 13.12 29.90
CA VAL A 18 3.70 14.01 29.51
C VAL A 18 2.36 13.43 29.95
N GLY A 19 1.45 14.31 30.38
CA GLY A 19 0.06 13.95 30.66
C GLY A 19 -0.77 14.09 29.39
N TYR A 20 -1.57 13.09 29.04
CA TYR A 20 -2.50 13.16 27.92
C TYR A 20 -3.91 12.74 28.35
N HIS A 21 -4.92 13.32 27.70
CA HIS A 21 -6.31 12.91 27.88
C HIS A 21 -6.81 12.19 26.63
N GLU A 22 -7.27 10.96 26.78
CA GLU A 22 -7.78 10.13 25.67
C GLU A 22 -9.07 10.70 25.07
N ALA A 23 -9.96 11.20 25.94
CA ALA A 23 -11.27 11.68 25.50
C ALA A 23 -11.19 13.03 24.76
N CYS A 24 -10.41 13.99 25.31
CA CYS A 24 -10.34 15.32 24.75
C CYS A 24 -9.10 15.58 23.85
N GLY A 25 -8.08 14.73 23.90
CA GLY A 25 -6.84 14.89 23.14
C GLY A 25 -5.85 15.91 23.73
N ALA A 26 -6.16 16.52 24.88
CA ALA A 26 -5.29 17.48 25.55
C ALA A 26 -3.94 16.84 25.93
N ILE A 27 -2.90 17.66 25.88
CA ILE A 27 -1.56 17.32 26.32
C ILE A 27 -1.12 18.36 27.36
N LYS A 28 -0.58 17.92 28.48
CA LYS A 28 -0.12 18.80 29.55
C LYS A 28 1.23 18.36 30.09
N THR A 29 2.03 19.35 30.46
CA THR A 29 3.27 19.14 31.19
C THR A 29 2.95 18.62 32.59
N PRO A 30 3.58 17.54 33.07
CA PRO A 30 3.42 17.08 34.44
C PRO A 30 3.89 18.15 35.42
N TYR A 31 3.10 18.35 36.47
CA TYR A 31 3.44 19.24 37.57
C TYR A 31 3.76 18.42 38.82
N VAL A 32 4.77 18.88 39.57
CA VAL A 32 5.17 18.31 40.86
C VAL A 32 5.29 19.45 41.84
N ARG A 33 4.61 19.37 42.98
CA ARG A 33 4.66 20.45 43.96
C ARG A 33 6.04 20.59 44.59
N LYS A 34 6.41 21.81 44.98
CA LYS A 34 7.59 22.03 45.82
C LYS A 34 7.21 21.80 47.27
N CYS A 35 8.18 21.40 48.10
CA CYS A 35 7.98 21.36 49.55
C CYS A 35 7.53 22.74 50.06
N PRO A 36 6.41 22.85 50.81
CA PRO A 36 5.93 24.13 51.32
C PRO A 36 6.92 24.83 52.26
N GLN A 37 7.69 24.07 53.02
CA GLN A 37 8.65 24.61 54.00
C GLN A 37 10.00 24.97 53.37
N HIS A 38 10.56 24.10 52.52
CA HIS A 38 11.93 24.22 52.03
C HIS A 38 12.03 24.70 50.57
N GLY A 39 10.91 24.72 49.84
CA GLY A 39 10.87 25.08 48.42
C GLY A 39 11.61 24.10 47.49
N GLN A 40 12.08 22.95 48.00
CA GLN A 40 12.81 21.94 47.24
C GLN A 40 11.91 20.81 46.73
N ARG A 41 12.40 20.12 45.70
CA ARG A 41 11.88 18.83 45.23
C ARG A 41 13.00 18.05 44.55
N ALA A 42 13.00 16.74 44.76
CA ALA A 42 13.86 15.78 44.10
C ALA A 42 13.00 14.56 43.71
N VAL A 43 13.51 13.74 42.79
CA VAL A 43 12.85 12.52 42.34
C VAL A 43 13.80 11.34 42.50
N ARG A 44 13.26 10.19 42.89
CA ARG A 44 13.97 8.91 42.85
C ARG A 44 13.40 8.09 41.71
N PHE A 45 14.24 7.70 40.76
CA PHE A 45 13.85 6.82 39.66
C PHE A 45 13.97 5.36 40.12
N PRO A 46 12.89 4.56 39.99
CA PRO A 46 12.90 3.14 40.38
C PRO A 46 13.57 2.22 39.35
N GLY A 47 14.20 2.78 38.30
CA GLY A 47 14.78 1.99 37.20
C GLY A 47 13.74 1.52 36.16
N THR A 48 12.45 1.73 36.40
CA THR A 48 11.36 1.44 35.47
C THR A 48 10.93 2.69 34.68
N ALA A 49 10.28 2.48 33.53
CA ALA A 49 9.71 3.56 32.71
C ALA A 49 8.30 4.00 33.18
N SER A 50 7.83 3.49 34.32
CA SER A 50 6.47 3.72 34.83
C SER A 50 6.37 5.06 35.56
N ALA A 51 5.46 5.92 35.09
CA ALA A 51 5.21 7.22 35.72
C ALA A 51 4.64 7.07 37.14
N ALA A 52 3.86 6.01 37.41
CA ALA A 52 3.18 5.79 38.69
C ALA A 52 4.14 5.40 39.84
N GLU A 53 5.33 4.91 39.50
CA GLU A 53 6.33 4.46 40.47
C GLU A 53 7.31 5.58 40.85
N LEU A 54 7.24 6.75 40.19
CA LEU A 54 8.07 7.89 40.54
C LEU A 54 7.72 8.39 41.93
N VAL A 55 8.73 8.55 42.77
CA VAL A 55 8.57 9.11 44.11
C VAL A 55 9.28 10.45 44.17
N PHE A 56 8.49 11.51 44.37
CA PHE A 56 8.99 12.86 44.59
C PHE A 56 9.15 13.11 46.09
N TYR A 57 10.24 13.73 46.50
CA TYR A 57 10.55 13.98 47.91
C TYR A 57 11.28 15.32 48.09
N CYS A 58 11.33 15.80 49.32
CA CYS A 58 12.15 16.95 49.69
C CYS A 58 13.48 16.45 50.28
N PRO A 59 14.64 16.88 49.77
CA PRO A 59 15.93 16.45 50.32
C PRO A 59 16.28 17.02 51.70
N GLU A 60 15.54 18.02 52.18
CA GLU A 60 15.75 18.65 53.49
C GLU A 60 14.80 18.11 54.57
N CYS A 61 13.72 17.42 54.17
CA CYS A 61 12.80 16.81 55.13
C CYS A 61 13.37 15.48 55.66
N PRO A 62 12.89 15.01 56.83
CA PRO A 62 13.25 13.70 57.34
C PRO A 62 13.06 12.58 56.29
N PRO A 63 13.97 11.58 56.24
CA PRO A 63 13.84 10.45 55.33
C PRO A 63 12.46 9.80 55.41
N GLY A 64 11.86 9.49 54.26
CA GLY A 64 10.49 8.95 54.17
C GLY A 64 9.39 10.00 53.93
N THR A 65 9.73 11.30 53.97
CA THR A 65 8.76 12.36 53.62
C THR A 65 8.58 12.46 52.10
N HIS A 66 7.45 11.96 51.60
CA HIS A 66 7.11 12.00 50.17
C HIS A 66 6.25 13.22 49.82
N LEU A 67 6.64 13.93 48.76
CA LEU A 67 5.86 15.03 48.21
C LEU A 67 4.70 14.48 47.38
N ASP A 68 4.99 13.71 46.34
CA ASP A 68 3.99 13.12 45.45
C ASP A 68 4.46 11.72 45.04
N ARG A 69 3.50 10.83 44.75
CA ARG A 69 3.76 9.54 44.09
C ARG A 69 3.12 9.59 42.70
N GLY A 70 3.94 9.44 41.68
CA GLY A 70 3.59 9.65 40.29
C GLY A 70 3.18 11.08 39.98
N PHE A 71 2.46 11.26 38.88
CA PHE A 71 1.87 12.54 38.49
C PHE A 71 0.36 12.45 38.61
N GLY A 72 -0.25 13.44 39.25
CA GLY A 72 -1.70 13.57 39.35
C GLY A 72 -2.14 14.89 38.76
N ALA A 73 -3.00 14.86 37.74
CA ALA A 73 -3.65 16.04 37.22
C ALA A 73 -4.97 15.66 36.55
N SER A 74 -5.97 16.52 36.72
CA SER A 74 -7.24 16.42 36.00
C SER A 74 -7.16 17.18 34.68
N CYS A 75 -8.00 16.76 33.74
CA CYS A 75 -8.19 17.50 32.50
C CYS A 75 -9.21 18.63 32.71
N ASP A 76 -8.91 19.83 32.20
CA ASP A 76 -9.78 21.01 32.33
C ASP A 76 -10.88 21.04 31.26
N CYS A 77 -11.15 19.91 30.60
CA CYS A 77 -12.16 19.86 29.55
C CYS A 77 -13.53 19.59 30.16
N ALA A 78 -14.59 19.94 29.44
CA ALA A 78 -15.97 19.69 29.85
C ALA A 78 -16.29 18.21 30.16
N LEU A 79 -15.50 17.27 29.64
CA LEU A 79 -15.64 15.83 29.90
C LEU A 79 -15.06 15.40 31.26
N GLY A 80 -14.32 16.28 31.96
CA GLY A 80 -13.60 15.94 33.19
C GLY A 80 -12.55 14.84 32.98
N GLY A 81 -12.21 14.13 34.06
CA GLY A 81 -11.32 12.96 34.02
C GLY A 81 -9.86 13.23 34.40
N ALA A 82 -9.14 12.16 34.72
CA ALA A 82 -7.71 12.18 35.04
C ALA A 82 -6.85 12.12 33.77
N LEU A 83 -5.69 12.76 33.82
CA LEU A 83 -4.68 12.63 32.78
C LEU A 83 -3.87 11.34 32.98
N SER A 84 -3.63 10.64 31.88
CA SER A 84 -2.71 9.50 31.84
C SER A 84 -1.29 10.01 31.58
N PHE A 85 -0.32 9.52 32.36
CA PHE A 85 1.07 9.95 32.24
C PHE A 85 1.96 8.84 31.71
N THR A 86 2.74 9.15 30.67
CA THR A 86 3.73 8.23 30.11
C THR A 86 4.87 9.02 29.48
N VAL A 87 5.89 8.32 28.99
CA VAL A 87 7.00 8.93 28.27
C VAL A 87 6.51 9.56 26.96
N HIS A 88 6.98 10.77 26.66
CA HIS A 88 6.55 11.56 25.48
C HIS A 88 6.75 10.83 24.14
N ARG A 89 7.68 9.86 24.07
CA ARG A 89 7.96 9.05 22.87
C ARG A 89 7.03 7.85 22.69
N SER A 90 6.17 7.55 23.67
CA SER A 90 5.23 6.44 23.57
C SER A 90 4.20 6.70 22.48
N GLY A 91 3.88 5.68 21.68
CA GLY A 91 2.81 5.75 20.67
C GLY A 91 1.43 6.06 21.26
N ASN A 92 1.23 5.86 22.57
CA ASN A 92 0.01 6.24 23.26
C ASN A 92 -0.13 7.76 23.41
N VAL A 93 0.97 8.50 23.40
CA VAL A 93 0.91 9.97 23.51
C VAL A 93 0.36 10.53 22.22
N PHE A 94 0.92 10.16 21.07
CA PHE A 94 0.50 10.70 19.80
C PHE A 94 0.74 9.66 18.70
N LYS A 95 -0.34 9.18 18.09
CA LYS A 95 -0.27 8.35 16.89
C LYS A 95 -0.94 9.10 15.74
N PRO A 96 -0.19 9.61 14.75
CA PRO A 96 -0.78 10.29 13.60
C PRO A 96 -1.70 9.34 12.84
N ARG A 97 -2.77 9.88 12.27
CA ARG A 97 -3.73 9.16 11.44
C ARG A 97 -3.79 9.85 10.09
N GLY A 98 -3.39 9.08 9.09
CA GLY A 98 -3.29 9.53 7.72
C GLY A 98 -3.66 8.43 6.74
N ILE A 99 -3.67 8.82 5.47
CA ILE A 99 -3.86 7.96 4.32
C ILE A 99 -2.68 8.17 3.37
N SER A 100 -2.23 7.09 2.75
CA SER A 100 -1.44 7.19 1.51
C SER A 100 -2.37 6.76 0.38
N MET A 101 -2.60 7.67 -0.56
CA MET A 101 -3.39 7.43 -1.75
C MET A 101 -2.51 7.53 -2.97
N ILE A 102 -2.57 6.51 -3.80
CA ILE A 102 -1.88 6.46 -5.07
C ILE A 102 -2.83 6.90 -6.15
N ASN A 103 -2.30 7.54 -7.18
CA ASN A 103 -3.09 8.10 -8.26
C ASN A 103 -4.17 9.07 -7.76
N PRO A 104 -3.84 10.04 -6.88
CA PRO A 104 -4.74 11.14 -6.58
C PRO A 104 -5.14 11.77 -7.91
N PRO A 105 -6.41 11.62 -8.32
CA PRO A 105 -6.77 11.95 -9.68
C PRO A 105 -6.65 13.46 -9.85
N ARG A 106 -5.76 13.90 -10.76
CA ARG A 106 -5.87 15.24 -11.34
C ARG A 106 -7.24 15.29 -12.00
N ARG A 107 -8.07 16.27 -11.62
CA ARG A 107 -9.47 16.36 -12.05
C ARG A 107 -9.59 16.28 -13.57
N GLU A 108 -8.65 16.89 -14.29
CA GLU A 108 -8.54 16.85 -15.74
C GLU A 108 -8.32 15.44 -16.30
N VAL A 109 -7.36 14.69 -15.75
CA VAL A 109 -7.06 13.31 -16.18
C VAL A 109 -8.24 12.38 -15.88
N LEU A 110 -8.87 12.54 -14.72
CA LEU A 110 -10.08 11.79 -14.38
C LEU A 110 -11.18 12.05 -15.40
N VAL A 111 -11.43 13.32 -15.74
CA VAL A 111 -12.44 13.70 -16.74
C VAL A 111 -12.13 13.07 -18.09
N GLN A 112 -10.86 13.06 -18.52
CA GLN A 112 -10.48 12.42 -19.79
C GLN A 112 -10.71 10.91 -19.77
N ILE A 113 -10.39 10.22 -18.68
CA ILE A 113 -10.64 8.78 -18.55
C ILE A 113 -12.14 8.48 -18.51
N GLU A 114 -12.92 9.26 -17.76
CA GLU A 114 -14.38 9.14 -17.72
C GLU A 114 -15.00 9.37 -19.10
N GLN A 115 -14.59 10.43 -19.80
CA GLN A 115 -15.02 10.72 -21.16
C GLN A 115 -14.60 9.62 -22.14
N ALA A 116 -13.44 8.98 -21.94
CA ALA A 116 -13.01 7.88 -22.77
C ALA A 116 -13.86 6.61 -22.58
N GLY A 117 -14.68 6.51 -21.53
CA GLY A 117 -15.50 5.33 -21.22
C GLY A 117 -15.26 4.74 -19.83
N GLY A 118 -14.51 5.45 -18.97
CA GLY A 118 -14.40 5.15 -17.54
C GLY A 118 -13.76 3.80 -17.21
N GLY A 119 -14.23 3.19 -16.13
CA GLY A 119 -13.70 1.95 -15.59
C GLY A 119 -13.89 0.73 -16.50
N GLU A 120 -15.03 0.65 -17.19
CA GLU A 120 -15.32 -0.44 -18.14
C GLU A 120 -14.30 -0.48 -19.28
N ARG A 121 -14.02 0.66 -19.92
CA ARG A 121 -12.99 0.72 -20.97
C ARG A 121 -11.61 0.43 -20.41
N ALA A 122 -11.31 0.89 -19.20
CA ALA A 122 -10.05 0.58 -18.55
C ALA A 122 -9.89 -0.93 -18.35
N LEU A 123 -10.97 -1.63 -17.97
CA LEU A 123 -10.99 -3.09 -17.81
C LEU A 123 -10.78 -3.81 -19.14
N GLU A 124 -11.50 -3.42 -20.20
CA GLU A 124 -11.31 -4.01 -21.53
C GLU A 124 -9.87 -3.78 -22.03
N TRP A 125 -9.33 -2.57 -21.88
CA TRP A 125 -7.95 -2.27 -22.23
C TRP A 125 -6.93 -3.13 -21.46
N MET A 126 -7.19 -3.39 -20.17
CA MET A 126 -6.37 -4.29 -19.36
C MET A 126 -6.42 -5.75 -19.86
N LEU A 127 -7.61 -6.24 -20.21
CA LEU A 127 -7.84 -7.58 -20.75
C LEU A 127 -7.22 -7.77 -22.15
N GLU A 128 -7.16 -6.70 -22.94
CA GLU A 128 -6.44 -6.66 -24.22
C GLU A 128 -4.92 -6.58 -24.08
N GLY A 129 -4.38 -6.57 -22.86
CA GLY A 129 -2.94 -6.47 -22.63
C GLY A 129 -2.42 -5.03 -22.78
N MET A 130 -3.25 -4.03 -22.49
CA MET A 130 -2.89 -2.62 -22.44
C MET A 130 -2.17 -2.12 -23.71
N VAL A 131 -2.72 -2.45 -24.88
CA VAL A 131 -2.20 -2.03 -26.19
C VAL A 131 -2.19 -0.50 -26.29
N GLY A 132 -1.16 0.07 -26.91
CA GLY A 132 -0.90 1.51 -26.86
C GLY A 132 -0.13 1.95 -25.62
N ARG A 133 0.13 3.24 -25.45
CA ARG A 133 0.76 3.80 -24.23
C ARG A 133 -0.29 4.18 -23.20
N ARG A 134 -1.40 4.79 -23.65
CA ARG A 134 -2.49 5.28 -22.80
C ARG A 134 -3.82 4.61 -23.13
N LEU A 135 -4.74 4.61 -22.17
CA LEU A 135 -6.13 4.18 -22.37
C LEU A 135 -6.84 4.94 -23.50
N THR A 136 -6.51 6.22 -23.71
CA THR A 136 -7.14 7.06 -24.74
C THR A 136 -6.70 6.73 -26.16
N GLU A 137 -5.59 5.99 -26.32
CA GLU A 137 -5.05 5.58 -27.63
C GLU A 137 -5.63 4.25 -28.12
N SER A 138 -6.34 3.51 -27.26
CA SER A 138 -7.04 2.28 -27.67
C SER A 138 -8.32 2.60 -28.47
N ALA A 139 -8.89 1.60 -29.14
CA ALA A 139 -10.15 1.78 -29.88
C ALA A 139 -11.26 2.32 -28.96
N ALA A 140 -12.13 3.20 -29.49
CA ALA A 140 -13.16 3.86 -28.71
C ALA A 140 -14.13 2.85 -28.07
N ALA A 141 -14.58 3.13 -26.83
CA ALA A 141 -15.61 2.33 -26.16
C ALA A 141 -16.87 2.25 -27.03
N GLN A 142 -17.33 1.03 -27.30
CA GLN A 142 -18.55 0.76 -28.07
C GLN A 142 -19.80 0.66 -27.17
N ASN A 143 -19.70 0.94 -25.86
CA ASN A 143 -20.85 0.91 -24.97
C ASN A 143 -21.76 2.14 -25.21
N PRO A 144 -23.06 1.93 -25.54
CA PRO A 144 -24.05 2.99 -25.70
C PRO A 144 -24.07 4.02 -24.58
N THR A 145 -23.82 3.60 -23.34
CA THR A 145 -23.90 4.43 -22.13
C THR A 145 -22.73 5.42 -22.02
N SER A 146 -21.53 4.99 -22.41
CA SER A 146 -20.33 5.82 -22.45
C SER A 146 -20.36 6.78 -23.64
N ILE A 147 -20.82 6.30 -24.79
CA ILE A 147 -21.04 7.12 -25.99
C ILE A 147 -22.11 8.19 -25.72
N ARG A 148 -23.20 7.82 -25.05
CA ARG A 148 -24.24 8.74 -24.59
C ARG A 148 -23.66 9.87 -23.75
N LYS A 149 -22.91 9.57 -22.69
CA LYS A 149 -22.23 10.60 -21.87
C LYS A 149 -21.28 11.49 -22.66
N LEU A 150 -20.56 10.92 -23.63
CA LEU A 150 -19.64 11.69 -24.49
C LEU A 150 -20.39 12.65 -25.43
N LEU A 151 -21.53 12.22 -25.98
CA LEU A 151 -22.36 13.05 -26.84
C LEU A 151 -23.14 14.11 -26.04
N GLU A 152 -23.62 13.78 -24.83
CA GLU A 152 -24.19 14.75 -23.89
C GLU A 152 -23.17 15.85 -23.55
N ALA A 153 -21.93 15.47 -23.25
CA ALA A 153 -20.85 16.43 -22.95
C ALA A 153 -20.47 17.32 -24.15
N ARG A 154 -20.75 16.88 -25.38
CA ARG A 154 -20.57 17.67 -26.62
C ARG A 154 -21.80 18.52 -26.96
N GLY A 155 -22.85 18.48 -26.15
CA GLY A 155 -24.03 19.31 -26.30
C GLY A 155 -25.06 18.78 -27.32
N PHE A 156 -25.01 17.48 -27.65
CA PHE A 156 -26.06 16.86 -28.46
C PHE A 156 -27.34 16.67 -27.62
N ASP A 157 -28.50 16.79 -28.25
CA ASP A 157 -29.79 16.55 -27.62
C ASP A 157 -30.14 15.05 -27.59
N GLU A 158 -30.96 14.65 -26.62
CA GLU A 158 -31.31 13.26 -26.31
C GLU A 158 -31.82 12.45 -27.52
N ALA A 159 -32.56 13.11 -28.42
CA ALA A 159 -33.07 12.50 -29.64
C ALA A 159 -31.95 12.21 -30.65
N THR A 160 -31.03 13.16 -30.87
CA THR A 160 -29.85 12.97 -31.72
C THR A 160 -28.91 11.92 -31.14
N ILE A 161 -28.69 11.90 -29.83
CA ILE A 161 -27.85 10.89 -29.18
C ILE A 161 -28.41 9.49 -29.40
N SER A 162 -29.71 9.31 -29.18
CA SER A 162 -30.37 8.02 -29.37
C SER A 162 -30.34 7.58 -30.84
N ALA A 163 -30.51 8.52 -31.79
CA ALA A 163 -30.39 8.25 -33.22
C ALA A 163 -28.95 7.90 -33.64
N MET A 164 -27.94 8.59 -33.10
CA MET A 164 -26.53 8.31 -33.38
C MET A 164 -26.11 6.94 -32.83
N ILE A 165 -26.54 6.58 -31.62
CA ILE A 165 -26.29 5.26 -31.04
C ILE A 165 -26.99 4.17 -31.86
N ALA A 166 -28.22 4.39 -32.30
CA ALA A 166 -28.97 3.43 -33.13
C ALA A 166 -28.43 3.32 -34.56
N ALA A 167 -27.82 4.38 -35.09
CA ALA A 167 -27.23 4.41 -36.43
C ALA A 167 -25.76 3.97 -36.46
N MET A 168 -25.15 3.72 -35.28
CA MET A 168 -23.82 3.10 -35.25
C MET A 168 -23.94 1.70 -35.86
N PRO A 169 -23.10 1.36 -36.86
CA PRO A 169 -23.11 0.02 -37.41
C PRO A 169 -22.85 -0.97 -36.27
N GLU A 170 -23.65 -2.03 -36.17
CA GLU A 170 -23.22 -3.22 -35.43
C GLU A 170 -21.85 -3.57 -36.02
N ALA A 171 -20.80 -3.38 -35.23
CA ALA A 171 -19.45 -3.53 -35.75
C ALA A 171 -19.30 -4.96 -36.28
N ALA A 172 -19.16 -5.10 -37.59
CA ALA A 172 -18.57 -6.27 -38.22
C ALA A 172 -17.11 -6.33 -37.76
N GLY A 173 -16.89 -6.85 -36.55
CA GLY A 173 -15.63 -6.82 -35.84
C GLY A 173 -15.67 -7.74 -34.64
N THR A 174 -15.68 -9.06 -34.91
CA THR A 174 -15.59 -10.19 -33.96
C THR A 174 -16.64 -10.18 -32.84
N GLY A 175 -17.47 -11.23 -32.75
CA GLY A 175 -18.43 -11.41 -31.66
C GLY A 175 -17.77 -11.57 -30.29
N LYS A 176 -17.20 -10.49 -29.74
CA LYS A 176 -16.70 -10.40 -28.39
C LYS A 176 -17.90 -10.48 -27.46
N LYS A 177 -18.10 -11.64 -26.84
CA LYS A 177 -19.04 -11.78 -25.72
C LYS A 177 -18.64 -10.78 -24.64
N SER A 178 -19.55 -9.89 -24.25
CA SER A 178 -19.35 -9.06 -23.07
C SER A 178 -19.07 -9.98 -21.88
N LEU A 179 -17.96 -9.76 -21.18
CA LEU A 179 -17.62 -10.51 -19.98
C LEU A 179 -18.74 -10.32 -18.94
N VAL A 180 -19.39 -11.41 -18.55
CA VAL A 180 -20.45 -11.38 -17.54
C VAL A 180 -19.80 -11.59 -16.18
N LEU A 181 -19.77 -10.53 -15.39
CA LEU A 181 -19.25 -10.54 -14.02
C LEU A 181 -20.37 -10.29 -13.02
N ASP A 182 -20.19 -10.82 -11.82
CA ASP A 182 -20.94 -10.35 -10.65
C ASP A 182 -20.81 -8.82 -10.50
N LEU A 183 -21.88 -8.13 -10.06
CA LEU A 183 -21.92 -6.67 -10.04
C LEU A 183 -20.87 -6.06 -9.11
N GLU A 184 -20.66 -6.64 -7.94
CA GLU A 184 -19.67 -6.14 -6.99
C GLU A 184 -18.25 -6.39 -7.49
N LEU A 185 -17.99 -7.60 -8.03
CA LEU A 185 -16.71 -7.90 -8.65
C LEU A 185 -16.42 -6.98 -9.85
N ARG A 186 -17.42 -6.69 -10.68
CA ARG A 186 -17.28 -5.78 -11.82
C ARG A 186 -16.84 -4.40 -11.34
N ALA A 187 -17.47 -3.88 -10.29
CA ALA A 187 -17.07 -2.61 -9.70
C ALA A 187 -15.63 -2.63 -9.16
N ASP A 188 -15.19 -3.74 -8.58
CA ASP A 188 -13.81 -3.92 -8.13
C ASP A 188 -12.82 -3.96 -9.30
N ALA A 189 -13.11 -4.74 -10.34
CA ALA A 189 -12.28 -4.88 -11.52
C ALA A 189 -12.14 -3.56 -12.28
N GLU A 190 -13.25 -2.86 -12.52
CA GLU A 190 -13.27 -1.54 -13.16
C GLU A 190 -12.51 -0.49 -12.33
N ARG A 191 -12.65 -0.52 -11.00
CA ARG A 191 -11.91 0.38 -10.09
C ARG A 191 -10.41 0.14 -10.16
N GLN A 192 -9.97 -1.12 -10.10
CA GLN A 192 -8.56 -1.48 -10.18
C GLN A 192 -7.97 -1.15 -11.56
N ALA A 193 -8.69 -1.46 -12.63
CA ALA A 193 -8.28 -1.12 -13.99
C ALA A 193 -8.15 0.41 -14.19
N LYS A 194 -9.09 1.19 -13.64
CA LYS A 194 -9.00 2.66 -13.63
C LYS A 194 -7.79 3.16 -12.85
N GLN A 195 -7.44 2.52 -11.72
CA GLN A 195 -6.21 2.85 -11.00
C GLN A 195 -4.98 2.61 -11.87
N VAL A 196 -4.90 1.50 -12.61
CA VAL A 196 -3.78 1.26 -13.54
C VAL A 196 -3.75 2.32 -14.65
N ALA A 197 -4.89 2.64 -15.24
CA ALA A 197 -5.00 3.66 -16.29
C ALA A 197 -4.56 5.05 -15.81
N LEU A 198 -4.90 5.42 -14.57
CA LEU A 198 -4.46 6.69 -13.96
C LEU A 198 -2.95 6.71 -13.70
N ALA A 199 -2.39 5.62 -13.13
CA ALA A 199 -0.96 5.52 -12.84
C ALA A 199 -0.10 5.62 -14.10
N THR A 200 -0.55 5.00 -15.18
CA THR A 200 0.20 4.89 -16.43
C THR A 200 -0.07 6.04 -17.41
N PHE A 201 -0.88 7.03 -17.00
CA PHE A 201 -1.35 8.08 -17.89
C PHE A 201 -0.23 9.04 -18.32
N GLU A 202 0.56 9.53 -17.36
CA GLU A 202 1.61 10.52 -17.61
C GLU A 202 2.89 9.87 -18.15
N SER A 203 3.25 8.72 -17.61
CA SER A 203 4.45 7.99 -17.98
C SER A 203 4.24 6.48 -17.92
N ARG A 204 4.87 5.79 -18.87
CA ARG A 204 4.88 4.33 -19.00
C ARG A 204 6.03 3.94 -19.93
N ILE A 205 7.12 3.44 -19.36
CA ILE A 205 8.30 2.98 -20.07
C ILE A 205 8.28 1.45 -20.10
N LYS A 206 8.31 0.87 -21.30
CA LYS A 206 8.29 -0.57 -21.53
C LYS A 206 9.71 -1.09 -21.78
N ILE A 207 9.92 -2.39 -21.59
CA ILE A 207 11.18 -3.07 -21.98
C ILE A 207 11.47 -2.86 -23.48
N ALA A 208 10.44 -2.85 -24.32
CA ALA A 208 10.58 -2.54 -25.74
C ALA A 208 11.11 -1.12 -26.01
N ASP A 209 10.76 -0.14 -25.16
CA ASP A 209 11.32 1.22 -25.26
C ASP A 209 12.81 1.22 -24.86
N LEU A 210 13.22 0.42 -23.86
CA LEU A 210 14.64 0.27 -23.49
C LEU A 210 15.46 -0.34 -24.64
N LEU A 211 14.94 -1.42 -25.25
CA LEU A 211 15.58 -2.06 -26.40
C LEU A 211 15.71 -1.11 -27.61
N ALA A 212 14.69 -0.27 -27.85
CA ALA A 212 14.72 0.69 -28.95
C ALA A 212 15.76 1.81 -28.72
N ARG A 213 16.01 2.19 -27.45
CA ARG A 213 16.95 3.25 -27.08
C ARG A 213 18.38 2.76 -26.86
N SER A 214 18.56 1.49 -26.54
CA SER A 214 19.88 0.93 -26.20
C SER A 214 20.77 0.77 -27.44
N THR A 215 21.97 1.33 -27.36
CA THR A 215 23.03 1.21 -28.36
C THR A 215 24.11 0.18 -28.00
N ALA A 216 24.12 -0.30 -26.75
CA ALA A 216 25.13 -1.25 -26.28
C ALA A 216 24.65 -2.69 -26.51
N ASP A 217 25.44 -3.51 -27.21
CA ASP A 217 25.06 -4.88 -27.58
C ASP A 217 24.71 -5.75 -26.38
N VAL A 218 25.44 -5.60 -25.27
CA VAL A 218 25.19 -6.34 -24.02
C VAL A 218 23.80 -6.05 -23.47
N LEU A 219 23.42 -4.77 -23.36
CA LEU A 219 22.10 -4.38 -22.86
C LEU A 219 20.99 -4.80 -23.83
N ARG A 220 21.25 -4.76 -25.15
CA ARG A 220 20.29 -5.21 -26.15
C ARG A 220 20.02 -6.71 -26.04
N ASP A 221 21.06 -7.53 -25.92
CA ASP A 221 20.92 -8.98 -25.71
C ASP A 221 20.19 -9.27 -24.39
N GLN A 222 20.53 -8.56 -23.32
CA GLN A 222 19.83 -8.65 -22.04
C GLN A 222 18.32 -8.37 -22.18
N TYR A 223 17.91 -7.32 -22.91
CA TYR A 223 16.49 -7.00 -23.12
C TYR A 223 15.78 -7.96 -24.10
N GLN A 224 16.51 -8.60 -25.01
CA GLN A 224 15.96 -9.53 -26.01
C GLN A 224 15.88 -10.98 -25.50
N SER A 225 16.80 -11.37 -24.63
CA SER A 225 17.04 -12.76 -24.23
C SER A 225 16.77 -12.96 -22.73
N ASP A 226 17.52 -12.29 -21.86
CA ASP A 226 17.48 -12.53 -20.42
C ASP A 226 16.19 -12.04 -19.77
N TYR A 227 15.72 -10.86 -20.14
CA TYR A 227 14.49 -10.28 -19.58
C TYR A 227 13.25 -11.13 -19.92
N PRO A 228 13.00 -11.49 -21.21
CA PRO A 228 11.90 -12.38 -21.55
C PRO A 228 12.01 -13.76 -20.90
N ARG A 229 13.22 -14.33 -20.79
CA ARG A 229 13.45 -15.61 -20.09
C ARG A 229 13.01 -15.50 -18.63
N ALA A 230 13.50 -14.50 -17.91
CA ALA A 230 13.23 -14.32 -16.48
C ALA A 230 11.74 -14.01 -16.22
N LEU A 231 11.10 -13.18 -17.06
CA LEU A 231 9.65 -12.92 -17.00
C LEU A 231 8.83 -14.19 -17.17
N LYS A 232 9.12 -14.99 -18.20
CA LYS A 232 8.42 -16.26 -18.47
C LYS A 232 8.59 -17.24 -17.29
N ARG A 233 9.82 -17.37 -16.79
CA ARG A 233 10.14 -18.24 -15.65
C ARG A 233 9.40 -17.83 -14.37
N ALA A 234 9.27 -16.52 -14.13
CA ALA A 234 8.53 -15.98 -12.99
C ALA A 234 7.01 -15.93 -13.18
N GLY A 235 6.49 -16.30 -14.37
CA GLY A 235 5.05 -16.17 -14.71
C GLY A 235 4.56 -14.74 -14.77
N ILE A 236 5.42 -13.79 -15.14
CA ILE A 236 5.07 -12.37 -15.21
C ILE A 236 4.86 -11.99 -16.67
N GLU A 237 3.67 -11.47 -16.99
CA GLU A 237 3.33 -11.00 -18.34
C GLU A 237 4.20 -9.81 -18.75
N ARG A 238 4.37 -8.86 -17.83
CA ARG A 238 5.14 -7.63 -18.06
C ARG A 238 5.51 -6.92 -16.77
N ILE A 239 6.59 -6.14 -16.87
CA ILE A 239 6.98 -5.15 -15.88
C ILE A 239 7.23 -3.83 -16.63
N GLU A 240 6.70 -2.74 -16.12
CA GLU A 240 6.76 -1.42 -16.75
C GLU A 240 7.12 -0.35 -15.71
N LEU A 241 7.96 0.59 -16.10
CA LEU A 241 8.40 1.68 -15.25
C LEU A 241 7.50 2.91 -15.43
N ILE A 242 7.07 3.48 -14.31
CA ILE A 242 6.37 4.75 -14.21
C ILE A 242 7.30 5.70 -13.44
N ASP A 243 8.05 6.52 -14.17
CA ASP A 243 9.02 7.49 -13.59
C ASP A 243 8.34 8.73 -12.98
N LYS A 244 7.04 8.91 -13.22
CA LYS A 244 6.20 10.00 -12.69
C LYS A 244 4.96 9.45 -12.01
N PHE A 245 5.16 8.62 -10.99
CA PHE A 245 4.09 7.99 -10.25
C PHE A 245 3.57 8.90 -9.13
N PRO A 246 2.30 9.34 -9.16
CA PRO A 246 1.77 10.29 -8.20
C PRO A 246 1.32 9.61 -6.89
N VAL A 247 1.82 10.12 -5.76
CA VAL A 247 1.48 9.65 -4.41
C VAL A 247 1.04 10.83 -3.55
N LEU A 248 -0.18 10.77 -3.01
CA LEU A 248 -0.69 11.68 -2.00
C LEU A 248 -0.51 11.05 -0.62
N THR A 249 0.32 11.66 0.21
CA THR A 249 0.36 11.35 1.65
C THR A 249 -0.41 12.42 2.40
N ALA A 250 -1.50 12.03 3.07
CA ALA A 250 -2.38 12.95 3.77
C ALA A 250 -2.54 12.58 5.24
N GLN A 251 -2.51 13.56 6.13
CA GLN A 251 -2.76 13.41 7.57
C GLN A 251 -4.03 14.18 7.93
N PHE A 252 -5.01 13.48 8.49
CA PHE A 252 -6.32 14.05 8.84
C PHE A 252 -6.52 14.16 10.35
N GLY A 253 -5.64 13.57 11.15
CA GLY A 253 -5.73 13.65 12.59
C GLY A 253 -4.70 12.82 13.35
N TYR A 254 -5.05 12.50 14.60
CA TYR A 254 -4.26 11.64 15.47
C TYR A 254 -5.15 10.93 16.49
N THR A 255 -4.63 9.88 17.12
CA THR A 255 -5.23 9.23 18.30
C THR A 255 -4.28 9.32 19.49
N ARG A 256 -4.82 9.29 20.71
CA ARG A 256 -4.06 9.15 21.96
C ARG A 256 -4.64 8.00 22.79
N GLY A 257 -3.82 7.38 23.63
CA GLY A 257 -4.17 6.21 24.42
C GLY A 257 -4.08 4.93 23.62
N LYS A 258 -5.09 4.07 23.79
CA LYS A 258 -5.23 2.82 23.05
C LYS A 258 -5.25 3.08 21.53
N SER A 259 -4.69 2.17 20.75
CA SER A 259 -4.60 2.29 19.29
C SER A 259 -5.61 1.45 18.51
N ASN A 260 -6.31 0.54 19.20
CA ASN A 260 -7.24 -0.40 18.58
C ASN A 260 -8.50 0.32 18.07
N PRO A 261 -9.08 -0.13 16.93
CA PRO A 261 -10.41 0.30 16.51
C PRO A 261 -11.44 0.04 17.61
N GLY A 262 -12.38 0.97 17.82
CA GLY A 262 -13.39 0.89 18.89
C GLY A 262 -12.91 1.39 20.26
N ASP A 263 -11.64 1.19 20.58
CA ASP A 263 -11.02 1.64 21.85
C ASP A 263 -10.38 3.03 21.79
N SER A 264 -10.28 3.61 20.60
CA SER A 264 -9.56 4.85 20.34
C SER A 264 -10.47 5.95 19.81
N ARG A 265 -10.17 7.21 20.14
CA ARG A 265 -10.89 8.38 19.64
C ARG A 265 -10.02 9.15 18.66
N LEU A 266 -10.49 9.25 17.42
CA LEU A 266 -9.86 10.08 16.39
C LEU A 266 -10.04 11.57 16.74
N ARG A 267 -8.93 12.30 16.78
CA ARG A 267 -8.90 13.75 16.81
C ARG A 267 -8.51 14.26 15.44
N THR A 268 -9.46 14.87 14.75
CA THR A 268 -9.23 15.48 13.44
C THR A 268 -8.55 16.83 13.58
N TYR A 269 -7.74 17.19 12.59
CA TYR A 269 -7.28 18.56 12.45
C TYR A 269 -8.45 19.42 11.98
N ARG A 270 -8.61 20.60 12.61
CA ARG A 270 -9.71 21.51 12.33
C ARG A 270 -9.23 22.94 12.28
N GLU A 271 -9.82 23.72 11.39
CA GLU A 271 -9.70 25.18 11.38
C GLU A 271 -10.37 25.80 12.61
N LYS A 272 -10.09 27.07 12.88
CA LYS A 272 -10.81 27.84 13.92
C LYS A 272 -12.32 27.93 13.64
N THR A 273 -12.71 27.84 12.37
CA THR A 273 -14.11 27.81 11.90
C THR A 273 -14.81 26.47 12.16
N GLY A 274 -14.06 25.42 12.51
CA GLY A 274 -14.57 24.07 12.75
C GLY A 274 -14.51 23.14 11.53
N GLU A 275 -14.11 23.65 10.36
CA GLU A 275 -13.93 22.87 9.14
C GLU A 275 -12.78 21.85 9.27
N TYR A 276 -12.89 20.71 8.61
CA TYR A 276 -11.88 19.66 8.62
C TYR A 276 -10.67 20.04 7.76
N ILE A 277 -9.47 19.85 8.29
CA ILE A 277 -8.22 20.04 7.57
C ILE A 277 -7.58 18.68 7.31
N VAL A 278 -7.12 18.49 6.08
CA VAL A 278 -6.24 17.38 5.71
C VAL A 278 -4.92 17.97 5.24
N TYR A 279 -3.85 17.72 5.98
CA TYR A 279 -2.50 18.11 5.56
C TYR A 279 -2.00 17.07 4.58
N GLY A 280 -2.02 17.42 3.30
CA GLY A 280 -1.59 16.56 2.21
C GLY A 280 -0.28 17.04 1.60
N ASP A 281 0.56 16.08 1.21
CA ASP A 281 1.69 16.28 0.34
C ASP A 281 1.53 15.40 -0.90
N LEU A 282 1.62 16.01 -2.08
CA LEU A 282 1.51 15.34 -3.37
C LEU A 282 2.90 15.27 -3.99
N ALA A 283 3.51 14.09 -3.94
CA ALA A 283 4.81 13.83 -4.52
C ALA A 283 4.70 13.00 -5.80
N GLN A 284 5.68 13.15 -6.69
CA GLN A 284 5.94 12.23 -7.79
C GLN A 284 7.16 11.39 -7.47
N THR A 285 7.07 10.08 -7.70
CA THR A 285 8.13 9.10 -7.41
C THR A 285 8.23 8.09 -8.55
N GLU A 286 9.14 7.13 -8.43
CA GLU A 286 9.23 5.98 -9.32
C GLU A 286 8.32 4.84 -8.84
N ALA A 287 7.73 4.13 -9.80
CA ALA A 287 7.03 2.88 -9.55
C ALA A 287 7.26 1.86 -10.66
N LEU A 288 7.19 0.60 -10.29
CA LEU A 288 7.10 -0.53 -11.20
C LEU A 288 5.68 -1.09 -11.17
N LEU A 289 5.03 -1.16 -12.33
CA LEU A 289 3.83 -1.95 -12.53
C LEU A 289 4.27 -3.37 -12.87
N VAL A 290 3.87 -4.35 -12.06
CA VAL A 290 4.07 -5.77 -12.33
C VAL A 290 2.71 -6.39 -12.62
N LYS A 291 2.57 -7.02 -13.79
CA LYS A 291 1.36 -7.74 -14.19
C LYS A 291 1.70 -9.22 -14.39
N LEU A 292 1.02 -10.09 -13.67
CA LEU A 292 1.18 -11.53 -13.74
C LEU A 292 0.55 -12.09 -15.02
N ASP A 293 1.09 -13.20 -15.52
CA ASP A 293 0.54 -13.92 -16.67
C ASP A 293 -0.75 -14.65 -16.26
N PRO A 294 -1.93 -14.27 -16.80
CA PRO A 294 -3.19 -14.91 -16.45
C PRO A 294 -3.23 -16.41 -16.79
N THR A 295 -2.52 -16.85 -17.84
CA THR A 295 -2.43 -18.27 -18.19
C THR A 295 -1.68 -19.05 -17.11
N MET A 296 -0.64 -18.46 -16.52
CA MET A 296 0.08 -19.09 -15.41
C MET A 296 -0.75 -19.11 -14.13
N ILE A 297 -1.51 -18.03 -13.84
CA ILE A 297 -2.44 -17.99 -12.69
C ILE A 297 -3.48 -19.10 -12.84
N LEU A 298 -4.07 -19.24 -14.04
CA LEU A 298 -5.07 -20.26 -14.30
C LEU A 298 -4.50 -21.67 -14.09
N ARG A 299 -3.32 -21.97 -14.66
CA ARG A 299 -2.64 -23.27 -14.47
C ARG A 299 -2.37 -23.55 -12.99
N TRP A 300 -1.95 -22.54 -12.25
CA TRP A 300 -1.74 -22.67 -10.81
C TRP A 300 -3.04 -22.94 -10.05
N LEU A 301 -4.12 -22.22 -10.36
CA LEU A 301 -5.43 -22.48 -9.77
C LEU A 301 -5.94 -23.89 -10.08
N ILE A 302 -5.77 -24.37 -11.32
CA ILE A 302 -6.12 -25.75 -11.70
C ILE A 302 -5.34 -26.77 -10.88
N LYS A 303 -4.02 -26.56 -10.71
CA LYS A 303 -3.18 -27.43 -9.87
C LYS A 303 -3.59 -27.41 -8.39
N ARG A 304 -4.23 -26.33 -7.94
CA ARG A 304 -4.84 -26.22 -6.59
C ARG A 304 -6.24 -26.84 -6.49
N GLY A 305 -6.76 -27.45 -7.55
CA GLY A 305 -8.03 -28.18 -7.57
C GLY A 305 -9.23 -27.37 -8.02
N PHE A 306 -9.04 -26.13 -8.51
CA PHE A 306 -10.12 -25.37 -9.14
C PHE A 306 -10.37 -25.87 -10.56
N VAL A 307 -11.63 -25.85 -11.01
CA VAL A 307 -12.02 -26.35 -12.32
C VAL A 307 -12.33 -25.17 -13.23
N PHE A 308 -11.73 -25.16 -14.42
CA PHE A 308 -11.96 -24.16 -15.45
C PHE A 308 -12.15 -24.82 -16.81
N ALA A 309 -12.74 -24.09 -17.75
CA ALA A 309 -12.71 -24.48 -19.15
C ALA A 309 -11.28 -24.47 -19.69
N ASP A 310 -11.03 -25.29 -20.71
CA ASP A 310 -9.76 -25.23 -21.44
C ASP A 310 -9.71 -23.92 -22.24
N VAL A 311 -8.63 -23.15 -22.07
CA VAL A 311 -8.46 -21.84 -22.67
C VAL A 311 -7.07 -21.73 -23.29
N SER A 312 -6.99 -20.99 -24.39
CA SER A 312 -5.82 -20.96 -25.26
C SER A 312 -5.05 -19.65 -25.20
N THR A 313 -5.71 -18.56 -24.79
CA THR A 313 -5.11 -17.21 -24.75
C THR A 313 -5.08 -16.61 -23.35
N GLY A 314 -4.16 -15.66 -23.12
CA GLY A 314 -4.08 -14.94 -21.85
C GLY A 314 -5.35 -14.14 -21.52
N ARG A 315 -6.04 -13.64 -22.54
CA ARG A 315 -7.34 -12.96 -22.36
C ARG A 315 -8.41 -13.93 -21.89
N GLU A 316 -8.57 -15.06 -22.57
CA GLU A 316 -9.54 -16.10 -22.17
C GLU A 316 -9.27 -16.60 -20.74
N ALA A 317 -7.99 -16.77 -20.37
CA ALA A 317 -7.61 -17.13 -19.01
C ALA A 317 -8.00 -16.05 -17.98
N ALA A 318 -7.73 -14.78 -18.27
CA ALA A 318 -8.14 -13.67 -17.41
C ALA A 318 -9.66 -13.60 -17.23
N GLU A 319 -10.41 -13.73 -18.33
CA GLU A 319 -11.87 -13.73 -18.35
C GLU A 319 -12.44 -14.93 -17.56
N ALA A 320 -11.88 -16.13 -17.74
CA ALA A 320 -12.29 -17.33 -17.01
C ALA A 320 -12.05 -17.21 -15.49
N ILE A 321 -10.92 -16.65 -15.08
CA ILE A 321 -10.63 -16.41 -13.66
C ILE A 321 -11.62 -15.38 -13.10
N LEU A 322 -11.80 -14.25 -13.79
CA LEU A 322 -12.71 -13.19 -13.33
C LEU A 322 -14.16 -13.66 -13.25
N ALA A 323 -14.64 -14.47 -14.19
CA ALA A 323 -16.01 -14.99 -14.16
C ALA A 323 -16.31 -15.81 -12.87
N GLU A 324 -15.31 -16.50 -12.34
CA GLU A 324 -15.42 -17.34 -11.14
C GLU A 324 -15.08 -16.60 -9.84
N MET A 325 -14.48 -15.41 -9.91
CA MET A 325 -14.20 -14.58 -8.74
C MET A 325 -15.48 -13.95 -8.15
N ARG A 326 -15.35 -13.38 -6.96
CA ARG A 326 -16.35 -12.56 -6.26
C ARG A 326 -15.69 -11.28 -5.73
N SER A 327 -16.52 -10.38 -5.22
CA SER A 327 -16.10 -9.12 -4.58
C SER A 327 -14.93 -9.30 -3.62
N MET A 328 -14.01 -8.33 -3.59
CA MET A 328 -12.86 -8.29 -2.67
C MET A 328 -13.29 -8.16 -1.21
N ASP A 329 -14.47 -7.56 -0.96
CA ASP A 329 -15.05 -7.41 0.37
C ASP A 329 -15.68 -8.71 0.89
N ARG A 330 -16.12 -9.58 -0.05
CA ARG A 330 -16.73 -10.88 0.24
C ARG A 330 -16.14 -11.95 -0.68
N PRO A 331 -14.83 -12.24 -0.53
CA PRO A 331 -14.15 -13.12 -1.46
C PRO A 331 -14.64 -14.56 -1.28
N ASN A 332 -14.83 -15.26 -2.40
CA ASN A 332 -14.97 -16.71 -2.39
C ASN A 332 -13.57 -17.37 -2.31
N PRO A 333 -13.46 -18.70 -2.10
CA PRO A 333 -12.16 -19.36 -1.95
C PRO A 333 -11.20 -19.10 -3.11
N LEU A 334 -11.70 -19.04 -4.35
CA LEU A 334 -10.88 -18.72 -5.53
C LEU A 334 -10.34 -17.29 -5.47
N THR A 335 -11.19 -16.34 -5.11
CA THR A 335 -10.80 -14.93 -4.96
C THR A 335 -9.76 -14.76 -3.84
N GLU A 336 -9.92 -15.47 -2.72
CA GLU A 336 -8.92 -15.48 -1.64
C GLU A 336 -7.57 -15.98 -2.13
N GLN A 337 -7.54 -17.02 -2.99
CA GLN A 337 -6.32 -17.54 -3.58
C GLN A 337 -5.63 -16.55 -4.51
N VAL A 338 -6.39 -15.85 -5.36
CA VAL A 338 -5.84 -14.81 -6.24
C VAL A 338 -5.32 -13.62 -5.42
N ILE A 339 -6.05 -13.19 -4.39
CA ILE A 339 -5.59 -12.14 -3.47
C ILE A 339 -4.28 -12.55 -2.80
N GLU A 340 -4.24 -13.75 -2.21
CA GLU A 340 -3.05 -14.28 -1.53
C GLU A 340 -1.85 -14.38 -2.46
N LEU A 341 -2.06 -14.83 -3.70
CA LEU A 341 -1.00 -14.93 -4.70
C LEU A 341 -0.40 -13.57 -5.06
N VAL A 342 -1.23 -12.62 -5.51
CA VAL A 342 -0.76 -11.31 -5.98
C VAL A 342 -0.06 -10.56 -4.84
N HIS A 343 -0.61 -10.65 -3.63
CA HIS A 343 -0.02 -10.04 -2.45
C HIS A 343 1.30 -10.71 -2.02
N SER A 344 1.36 -12.04 -2.03
CA SER A 344 2.58 -12.78 -1.68
C SER A 344 3.71 -12.50 -2.67
N ILE A 345 3.41 -12.43 -3.98
CA ILE A 345 4.40 -12.08 -5.01
C ILE A 345 4.87 -10.64 -4.82
N SER A 346 3.97 -9.70 -4.54
CA SER A 346 4.34 -8.30 -4.26
C SER A 346 5.34 -8.18 -3.10
N HIS A 347 5.12 -8.92 -2.02
CA HIS A 347 6.05 -8.96 -0.88
C HIS A 347 7.41 -9.58 -1.23
N ALA A 348 7.41 -10.71 -1.93
CA ALA A 348 8.64 -11.35 -2.40
C ALA A 348 9.43 -10.42 -3.32
N PHE A 349 8.73 -9.75 -4.23
CA PHE A 349 9.28 -8.76 -5.14
C PHE A 349 9.90 -7.58 -4.39
N ILE A 350 9.19 -6.94 -3.46
CA ILE A 350 9.71 -5.80 -2.67
C ILE A 350 10.98 -6.16 -1.92
N LYS A 351 11.04 -7.34 -1.30
CA LYS A 351 12.22 -7.76 -0.51
C LYS A 351 13.48 -7.87 -1.36
N ARG A 352 13.34 -8.32 -2.61
CA ARG A 352 14.42 -8.41 -3.60
C ARG A 352 14.71 -7.05 -4.24
N ALA A 353 13.68 -6.31 -4.63
CA ALA A 353 13.78 -4.98 -5.21
C ALA A 353 14.54 -4.02 -4.29
N ALA A 354 14.31 -4.07 -2.98
CA ALA A 354 15.05 -3.29 -1.99
C ALA A 354 16.58 -3.48 -2.10
N VAL A 355 17.03 -4.71 -2.37
CA VAL A 355 18.46 -5.04 -2.46
C VAL A 355 19.04 -4.46 -3.74
N PHE A 356 18.43 -4.72 -4.90
CA PHE A 356 18.97 -4.28 -6.19
C PHE A 356 18.79 -2.77 -6.44
N ALA A 357 17.68 -2.17 -5.97
CA ALA A 357 17.44 -0.74 -6.08
C ALA A 357 18.25 0.09 -5.05
N GLY A 358 18.89 -0.56 -4.07
CA GLY A 358 19.59 0.14 -2.98
C GLY A 358 18.65 0.95 -2.07
N ILE A 359 17.39 0.53 -1.94
CA ILE A 359 16.35 1.22 -1.17
C ILE A 359 16.01 0.39 0.07
N GLU A 360 15.84 1.05 1.23
CA GLU A 360 15.40 0.34 2.43
C GLU A 360 14.03 -0.33 2.22
N ARG A 361 13.85 -1.56 2.70
CA ARG A 361 12.58 -2.30 2.56
C ARG A 361 11.36 -1.53 3.09
N SER A 362 11.53 -0.70 4.12
CA SER A 362 10.47 0.13 4.71
C SER A 362 10.17 1.41 3.92
N ALA A 363 10.96 1.68 2.87
CA ALA A 363 10.80 2.80 1.95
C ALA A 363 10.23 2.36 0.59
N LEU A 364 10.02 1.07 0.34
CA LEU A 364 9.23 0.57 -0.77
C LEU A 364 7.82 0.22 -0.27
N SER A 365 6.81 0.58 -1.04
CA SER A 365 5.41 0.34 -0.70
C SER A 365 4.67 -0.29 -1.88
N GLU A 366 3.54 -0.93 -1.60
CA GLU A 366 2.75 -1.63 -2.63
C GLU A 366 1.34 -1.09 -2.83
N VAL A 367 0.79 -1.36 -4.00
CA VAL A 367 -0.66 -1.41 -4.25
C VAL A 367 -1.00 -2.70 -4.96
N VAL A 368 -1.69 -3.58 -4.27
CA VAL A 368 -2.14 -4.88 -4.78
C VAL A 368 -3.46 -4.71 -5.52
N LEU A 369 -3.55 -5.25 -6.73
CA LEU A 369 -4.73 -5.18 -7.60
C LEU A 369 -5.10 -6.60 -8.10
N PRO A 370 -5.76 -7.42 -7.26
CA PRO A 370 -6.03 -8.83 -7.57
C PRO A 370 -6.90 -9.07 -8.81
N ALA A 371 -7.92 -8.25 -9.05
CA ALA A 371 -8.78 -8.34 -10.25
C ALA A 371 -8.08 -7.83 -11.51
N ALA A 372 -7.01 -7.05 -11.36
CA ALA A 372 -6.13 -6.67 -12.46
C ALA A 372 -4.94 -7.64 -12.64
N PHE A 373 -4.84 -8.69 -11.81
CA PHE A 373 -3.69 -9.60 -11.72
C PHE A 373 -2.35 -8.85 -11.64
N SER A 374 -2.34 -7.71 -10.96
CA SER A 374 -1.23 -6.76 -11.00
C SER A 374 -0.95 -6.17 -9.62
N PHE A 375 0.21 -5.59 -9.47
CA PHE A 375 0.53 -4.74 -8.34
C PHE A 375 1.52 -3.64 -8.74
N PHE A 376 1.50 -2.54 -8.00
CA PHE A 376 2.53 -1.51 -8.09
C PHE A 376 3.52 -1.66 -6.94
N VAL A 377 4.80 -1.47 -7.22
CA VAL A 377 5.84 -1.24 -6.21
C VAL A 377 6.42 0.14 -6.44
N TYR A 378 6.37 1.00 -5.43
CA TYR A 378 6.80 2.39 -5.54
C TYR A 378 7.67 2.79 -4.35
N ALA A 379 8.60 3.71 -4.60
CA ALA A 379 9.39 4.31 -3.53
C ALA A 379 8.53 5.33 -2.78
N ALA A 380 8.33 5.13 -1.48
CA ALA A 380 7.65 6.10 -0.62
C ALA A 380 8.48 7.38 -0.59
N ALA A 381 7.92 8.46 -1.14
CA ALA A 381 8.58 9.76 -1.14
C ALA A 381 8.81 10.23 0.30
N ARG A 382 10.08 10.34 0.71
CA ARG A 382 10.49 11.02 1.94
C ARG A 382 11.30 12.25 1.53
N GLY A 383 10.61 13.31 1.15
CA GLY A 383 11.19 14.55 0.63
C GLY A 383 11.13 14.65 -0.90
N ASP A 384 11.77 15.69 -1.44
CA ASP A 384 11.61 16.11 -2.84
C ASP A 384 12.53 15.39 -3.84
N PHE A 385 13.35 14.43 -3.40
CA PHE A 385 14.36 13.79 -4.23
C PHE A 385 14.03 12.32 -4.54
N VAL A 386 13.99 12.01 -5.84
CA VAL A 386 13.81 10.67 -6.39
C VAL A 386 15.18 10.15 -6.81
N LEU A 387 15.64 9.07 -6.18
CA LEU A 387 17.03 8.59 -6.33
C LEU A 387 17.30 7.89 -7.67
N GLY A 388 16.28 7.45 -8.40
CA GLY A 388 16.45 6.66 -9.62
C GLY A 388 16.64 5.15 -9.36
N GLY A 389 16.38 4.68 -8.13
CA GLY A 389 16.75 3.32 -7.73
C GLY A 389 15.90 2.23 -8.40
N LEU A 390 14.60 2.48 -8.56
CA LEU A 390 13.71 1.55 -9.26
C LEU A 390 13.93 1.59 -10.77
N GLN A 391 14.26 2.76 -11.33
CA GLN A 391 14.66 2.90 -12.72
C GLN A 391 15.96 2.14 -13.01
N ALA A 392 17.00 2.31 -12.19
CA ALA A 392 18.27 1.58 -12.35
C ALA A 392 18.06 0.06 -12.30
N LEU A 393 17.27 -0.41 -11.32
CA LEU A 393 16.83 -1.81 -11.23
C LEU A 393 16.14 -2.28 -12.52
N PHE A 394 15.18 -1.50 -13.01
CA PHE A 394 14.44 -1.84 -14.24
C PHE A 394 15.35 -1.91 -15.47
N GLU A 395 16.28 -0.97 -15.59
CA GLU A 395 17.19 -0.85 -16.74
C GLU A 395 18.31 -1.90 -16.73
N SER A 396 18.80 -2.32 -15.56
CA SER A 396 20.05 -3.09 -15.47
C SER A 396 19.94 -4.45 -14.77
N ASP A 397 19.04 -4.63 -13.81
CA ASP A 397 19.09 -5.76 -12.87
C ASP A 397 17.79 -6.57 -12.77
N LEU A 398 16.79 -6.27 -13.60
CA LEU A 398 15.46 -6.87 -13.46
C LEU A 398 15.48 -8.40 -13.56
N HIS A 399 16.22 -8.94 -14.52
CA HIS A 399 16.34 -10.40 -14.71
C HIS A 399 16.96 -11.10 -13.50
N HIS A 400 18.00 -10.54 -12.88
CA HIS A 400 18.61 -11.08 -11.66
C HIS A 400 17.65 -11.04 -10.47
N LEU A 401 16.86 -9.98 -10.34
CA LEU A 401 15.80 -9.90 -9.34
C LEU A 401 14.78 -11.04 -9.51
N LEU A 402 14.31 -11.24 -10.75
CA LEU A 402 13.28 -12.23 -11.07
C LEU A 402 13.78 -13.66 -10.93
N ASP A 403 14.96 -13.97 -11.45
CA ASP A 403 15.58 -15.29 -11.30
C ASP A 403 15.80 -15.60 -9.81
N GLY A 404 16.33 -14.64 -9.03
CA GLY A 404 16.50 -14.81 -7.59
C GLY A 404 15.19 -14.93 -6.81
N MET A 405 14.09 -14.35 -7.28
CA MET A 405 12.77 -14.50 -6.66
C MET A 405 12.21 -15.92 -6.85
N VAL A 406 12.47 -16.54 -7.99
CA VAL A 406 12.05 -17.91 -8.31
C VAL A 406 12.97 -18.95 -7.67
N ASP A 407 14.28 -18.69 -7.62
CA ASP A 407 15.29 -19.64 -7.14
C ASP A 407 15.46 -19.67 -5.63
N ASP A 408 14.89 -18.71 -4.91
CA ASP A 408 15.06 -18.59 -3.48
C ASP A 408 14.56 -19.81 -2.71
N GLU A 409 15.29 -20.18 -1.66
CA GLU A 409 14.80 -21.18 -0.71
C GLU A 409 13.56 -20.62 -0.03
N HIS A 410 12.39 -21.12 -0.43
CA HIS A 410 11.11 -20.72 0.15
C HIS A 410 10.88 -21.28 1.56
N ARG A 411 11.94 -21.70 2.27
CA ARG A 411 11.92 -22.06 3.68
C ARG A 411 12.20 -20.84 4.56
N CYS A 412 11.65 -20.84 5.77
CA CYS A 412 11.84 -19.79 6.74
C CYS A 412 12.77 -20.32 7.83
N ALA A 413 13.66 -19.46 8.32
CA ALA A 413 14.50 -19.79 9.49
C ALA A 413 13.67 -20.09 10.75
N LEU A 414 12.38 -19.74 10.76
CA LEU A 414 11.44 -20.02 11.84
C LEU A 414 10.54 -21.25 11.57
N ASP A 415 10.81 -22.04 10.53
CA ASP A 415 10.08 -23.28 10.27
C ASP A 415 10.46 -24.38 11.30
N PRO A 416 9.52 -25.26 11.71
CA PRO A 416 8.14 -25.39 11.21
C PRO A 416 7.15 -24.39 11.82
N GLY A 417 7.51 -23.66 12.88
CA GLY A 417 6.57 -22.79 13.59
C GLY A 417 5.94 -21.70 12.71
N CYS A 418 6.69 -21.13 11.77
CA CYS A 418 6.15 -20.20 10.77
C CYS A 418 5.17 -20.89 9.80
N GLU A 419 5.44 -22.12 9.41
CA GLU A 419 4.58 -22.88 8.51
C GLU A 419 3.23 -23.22 9.18
N ASP A 420 3.27 -23.68 10.43
CA ASP A 420 2.09 -24.07 11.21
C ASP A 420 1.18 -22.88 11.55
N THR A 421 1.71 -21.66 11.51
CA THR A 421 1.00 -20.41 11.83
C THR A 421 0.57 -19.61 10.60
N GLY A 422 0.60 -20.21 9.40
CA GLY A 422 0.06 -19.61 8.16
C GLY A 422 1.09 -19.46 7.03
N GLY A 423 2.36 -19.74 7.27
CA GLY A 423 3.40 -19.74 6.23
C GLY A 423 3.98 -18.36 5.90
N ALA A 424 3.67 -17.33 6.69
CA ALA A 424 4.20 -15.97 6.58
C ALA A 424 4.56 -15.38 7.94
N CYS A 425 5.70 -14.70 8.05
CA CYS A 425 6.14 -14.03 9.27
C CYS A 425 7.05 -12.81 8.99
N ALA A 426 7.49 -12.14 10.06
CA ALA A 426 8.43 -11.02 10.05
C ALA A 426 9.74 -11.31 9.31
N VAL A 427 10.20 -12.57 9.33
CA VAL A 427 11.46 -12.97 8.70
C VAL A 427 11.27 -13.18 7.19
N CYS A 428 10.25 -13.94 6.78
CA CYS A 428 10.15 -14.42 5.40
C CYS A 428 9.36 -13.48 4.47
N LEU A 429 8.12 -13.07 4.79
CA LEU A 429 7.28 -12.31 3.87
C LEU A 429 6.76 -10.97 4.41
N HIS A 430 6.65 -10.75 5.73
CA HIS A 430 6.05 -9.49 6.19
C HIS A 430 6.90 -8.27 5.80
N LEU A 431 6.21 -7.17 5.51
CA LEU A 431 6.74 -5.83 5.33
C LEU A 431 6.34 -4.94 6.51
N GLY A 432 7.18 -3.95 6.83
CA GLY A 432 6.89 -2.98 7.88
C GLY A 432 5.84 -1.96 7.43
N GLU A 433 4.99 -1.48 8.34
CA GLU A 433 4.09 -0.36 8.07
C GLU A 433 4.90 0.91 7.72
N PRO A 434 4.47 1.73 6.73
CA PRO A 434 3.19 1.69 6.01
C PRO A 434 3.21 0.92 4.66
N SER A 435 4.24 0.09 4.42
CA SER A 435 4.54 -0.50 3.11
C SER A 435 3.46 -1.42 2.54
N CYS A 436 2.81 -2.21 3.41
CA CYS A 436 1.74 -3.13 3.06
C CYS A 436 0.38 -2.55 3.49
N ARG A 437 -0.51 -2.31 2.52
CA ARG A 437 -1.86 -1.77 2.78
C ARG A 437 -2.84 -2.81 3.33
N MET A 438 -2.53 -4.08 3.13
CA MET A 438 -3.34 -5.21 3.62
C MET A 438 -2.87 -5.72 4.99
N PHE A 439 -2.01 -4.96 5.69
CA PHE A 439 -1.53 -5.26 7.05
C PHE A 439 -0.90 -6.65 7.22
N ASN A 440 -0.18 -7.12 6.20
CA ASN A 440 0.37 -8.47 6.18
C ASN A 440 -0.71 -9.55 6.45
N THR A 441 -1.93 -9.35 5.95
CA THR A 441 -2.99 -10.38 5.96
C THR A 441 -3.12 -11.02 4.58
N ARG A 442 -3.56 -12.28 4.52
CA ARG A 442 -3.71 -13.04 3.25
C ARG A 442 -2.40 -13.06 2.44
N LEU A 443 -1.35 -13.62 3.02
CA LEU A 443 -0.12 -13.95 2.32
C LEU A 443 0.46 -15.27 2.85
N SER A 444 1.10 -16.03 1.98
CA SER A 444 1.72 -17.29 2.35
C SER A 444 2.82 -17.67 1.38
N ARG A 445 3.94 -18.22 1.89
CA ARG A 445 4.96 -18.81 1.03
C ARG A 445 4.44 -20.02 0.24
N LYS A 446 3.42 -20.71 0.75
CA LYS A 446 2.79 -21.85 0.06
C LYS A 446 2.10 -21.46 -1.24
N ALA A 447 1.68 -20.19 -1.37
CA ALA A 447 1.19 -19.67 -2.64
C ALA A 447 2.32 -19.50 -3.67
N LEU A 448 3.56 -19.29 -3.22
CA LEU A 448 4.72 -19.04 -4.06
C LEU A 448 5.43 -20.34 -4.47
N ALA A 449 5.70 -21.24 -3.52
CA ALA A 449 6.40 -22.50 -3.78
C ALA A 449 6.12 -23.57 -2.70
N GLY A 450 6.69 -24.76 -2.89
CA GLY A 450 6.57 -25.90 -1.96
C GLY A 450 5.85 -27.11 -2.57
N GLY A 451 5.96 -27.29 -3.89
CA GLY A 451 5.39 -28.39 -4.68
C GLY A 451 4.11 -28.01 -5.44
N LEU A 452 3.26 -27.19 -4.81
CA LEU A 452 2.00 -26.69 -5.39
C LEU A 452 1.96 -25.15 -5.51
N GLY A 453 3.08 -24.47 -5.29
CA GLY A 453 3.16 -23.02 -5.40
C GLY A 453 3.21 -22.54 -6.84
N TYR A 454 3.05 -21.24 -7.01
CA TYR A 454 3.01 -20.59 -8.31
C TYR A 454 4.31 -20.77 -9.10
N PHE A 455 5.47 -20.58 -8.46
CA PHE A 455 6.77 -20.76 -9.12
C PHE A 455 7.06 -22.22 -9.48
N ASP A 456 6.48 -23.19 -8.75
CA ASP A 456 6.55 -24.60 -9.13
C ASP A 456 5.76 -24.91 -10.42
N VAL A 457 4.81 -24.05 -10.79
CA VAL A 457 4.02 -24.17 -12.03
C VAL A 457 4.70 -23.43 -13.17
N THR A 458 5.26 -22.26 -12.91
CA THR A 458 5.86 -21.41 -13.95
C THR A 458 7.27 -21.84 -14.34
N ALA A 459 8.04 -22.40 -13.40
CA ALA A 459 9.40 -22.88 -13.65
C ALA A 459 9.43 -24.29 -14.26
N CYS A 460 8.33 -25.04 -14.21
CA CYS A 460 8.22 -26.32 -14.91
C CYS A 460 8.12 -26.08 -16.43
N PRO A 461 9.00 -26.67 -17.25
CA PRO A 461 8.84 -26.62 -18.70
C PRO A 461 7.52 -27.31 -19.07
N SER A 462 6.65 -26.56 -19.74
CA SER A 462 5.41 -27.04 -20.34
C SER A 462 5.65 -27.98 -21.50
#